data_AF-K3ZD60-F1
#
_entry.id   AF-K3ZD60-F1
#
_cell.length_a   1.000
_cell.length_b   1.000
_cell.length_c   1.000
_cell.angle_alpha   90.00
_cell.angle_beta   90.00
_cell.angle_gamma   90.00
#
_symmetry.space_group_name_H-M   'P 1'
#
loop_
_entity.id
_entity.type
_entity.pdbx_description
1 polymer ?
#
loop_
_entity_poly.entity_id
_entity_poly.type
_entity_poly.pdbx_seq_one_letter_code
_entity_poly.pdbx_strand_id
1 'polypeptide(L)'
;MAPTSCLRTGFFFLQLLLLGHGSMAIELQAERISGLSFAQVAPAAASASASSSSSCEFAFDRLRPLDPLPEVIRAEAGTLQYFDDPNQQLTCAGVFFVRIVVDDRGLVLPRFNNGGTLIFTVQGRGVVGVTIPECGGEKRYRFAQHDVIAVPPGVPAWIYNDGGNGPLEIVVLFTISGKANQLEPQHRDFSLAGSNGNRSKNIFNGFAVESLSRSLRISQYLATILQGQMDQRGTIVRVPAGLLQLQPKNNLNATMAVQFQGSEEQEEDVQDEAGDMCRMKVTKKLEEKVLTGYEFPILNSVGLSIERGTYKPNTISSPFYTIKAQIVAYLTRGSARVQVVDNRGVAVFDGVLRRGQPLVVPQYYVVIVEAGKDGFEFIAFKTNANPVISYIAGRVSVLHDLSVDVIAAAYNISKYEAERIKDGRRWAAL
;
A
#
# COMPACT_ATOMS: atom_id res chain seq x y z
N MET A 1 -3.53 76.46 -17.04
CA MET A 1 -4.01 76.38 -15.64
C MET A 1 -3.55 75.05 -15.07
N ALA A 2 -2.59 75.09 -14.15
CA ALA A 2 -2.24 74.00 -13.24
C ALA A 2 -3.16 74.09 -11.98
N PRO A 3 -2.96 73.31 -10.91
CA PRO A 3 -3.02 71.84 -10.77
C PRO A 3 -3.79 71.40 -9.48
N THR A 4 -3.90 70.09 -9.18
CA THR A 4 -3.70 69.43 -7.85
C THR A 4 -4.13 67.95 -7.94
N SER A 5 -3.27 66.92 -7.89
CA SER A 5 -2.63 66.25 -6.71
C SER A 5 -3.64 65.93 -5.58
N CYS A 6 -3.73 64.72 -4.99
CA CYS A 6 -2.65 63.96 -4.35
C CYS A 6 -3.02 62.47 -4.03
N LEU A 7 -1.98 61.63 -4.14
CA LEU A 7 -1.68 60.29 -3.64
C LEU A 7 -2.47 59.65 -2.48
N ARG A 8 -2.64 58.31 -2.54
CA ARG A 8 -1.83 57.28 -1.81
C ARG A 8 -2.19 55.86 -2.31
N THR A 9 -1.33 55.18 -3.08
CA THR A 9 -0.38 54.10 -2.68
C THR A 9 -1.00 53.00 -1.82
N GLY A 10 -0.90 51.70 -2.08
CA GLY A 10 -0.08 50.83 -2.95
C GLY A 10 -0.34 49.38 -2.47
N PHE A 11 0.14 48.27 -3.02
CA PHE A 11 1.00 47.92 -4.13
C PHE A 11 0.60 46.47 -4.51
N PHE A 12 0.43 46.21 -5.80
CA PHE A 12 0.38 44.90 -6.41
C PHE A 12 1.78 44.56 -6.96
N PHE A 13 2.04 43.27 -7.17
CA PHE A 13 3.16 42.64 -7.89
C PHE A 13 4.51 42.48 -7.18
N LEU A 14 4.99 41.23 -7.13
CA LEU A 14 6.08 40.84 -8.04
C LEU A 14 6.15 39.32 -8.25
N GLN A 15 6.30 38.92 -9.51
CA GLN A 15 6.70 37.61 -10.00
C GLN A 15 7.94 37.80 -10.89
N LEU A 16 8.82 36.79 -10.93
CA LEU A 16 9.98 36.57 -11.82
C LEU A 16 11.25 37.42 -11.49
N LEU A 17 12.50 36.93 -11.58
CA LEU A 17 13.12 35.86 -12.38
C LEU A 17 14.60 35.64 -11.93
N LEU A 18 15.15 34.46 -12.30
CA LEU A 18 16.53 34.17 -12.76
C LEU A 18 17.55 33.40 -11.90
N LEU A 19 18.03 32.34 -12.58
CA LEU A 19 19.22 31.53 -12.42
C LEU A 19 20.53 32.32 -12.62
N GLY A 20 21.61 31.84 -12.00
CA GLY A 20 23.00 32.15 -12.37
C GLY A 20 23.96 31.03 -11.96
N HIS A 21 24.66 30.46 -12.94
CA HIS A 21 25.76 29.50 -12.79
C HIS A 21 27.06 30.19 -12.32
N GLY A 22 27.95 29.44 -11.66
CA GLY A 22 29.37 29.82 -11.50
C GLY A 22 30.20 28.72 -10.83
N SER A 23 31.19 28.18 -11.55
CA SER A 23 32.15 27.15 -11.14
C SER A 23 33.48 27.74 -10.67
N MET A 24 34.18 26.99 -9.80
CA MET A 24 35.63 26.92 -9.51
C MET A 24 36.42 28.19 -9.09
N ALA A 25 37.07 28.12 -7.92
CA ALA A 25 38.53 27.99 -7.80
C ALA A 25 38.99 27.91 -6.32
N ILE A 26 40.05 27.14 -6.11
CA ILE A 26 40.81 26.93 -4.87
C ILE A 26 41.74 28.14 -4.66
N GLU A 27 41.86 28.63 -3.42
CA GLU A 27 43.10 29.31 -3.00
C GLU A 27 43.37 29.09 -1.51
N LEU A 28 44.53 28.46 -1.25
CA LEU A 28 45.16 28.26 0.04
C LEU A 28 45.77 29.58 0.51
N GLN A 29 45.50 30.01 1.74
CA GLN A 29 46.48 30.77 2.51
C GLN A 29 46.58 30.24 3.94
N ALA A 30 47.79 29.80 4.24
CA ALA A 30 48.27 29.48 5.57
C ALA A 30 48.99 30.71 6.11
N GLU A 31 48.60 31.20 7.28
CA GLU A 31 49.50 31.99 8.12
C GLU A 31 49.48 31.46 9.55
N ARG A 32 50.69 31.06 9.98
CA ARG A 32 51.07 30.75 11.35
C ARG A 32 51.08 32.05 12.16
N ILE A 33 50.46 32.05 13.33
CA ILE A 33 51.00 32.74 14.50
C ILE A 33 51.02 31.75 15.67
N SER A 34 52.21 31.58 16.22
CA SER A 34 52.52 30.70 17.33
C SER A 34 52.37 31.43 18.66
N GLY A 35 51.89 30.71 19.69
CA GLY A 35 52.27 30.95 21.08
C GLY A 35 51.16 31.49 21.98
N LEU A 36 50.54 30.61 22.77
CA LEU A 36 50.61 30.60 24.24
C LEU A 36 49.79 29.41 24.79
N SER A 37 50.35 28.76 25.81
CA SER A 37 49.92 27.49 26.39
C SER A 37 48.95 27.68 27.58
N PHE A 38 48.26 26.57 27.91
CA PHE A 38 47.46 26.24 29.10
C PHE A 38 45.97 26.60 29.11
N ALA A 39 45.13 25.63 28.71
CA ALA A 39 44.24 24.89 29.62
C ALA A 39 43.40 23.87 28.81
N GLN A 40 43.51 22.58 29.17
CA GLN A 40 42.63 21.54 28.66
C GLN A 40 41.20 21.77 29.19
N VAL A 41 40.28 22.07 28.30
CA VAL A 41 38.84 21.82 28.49
C VAL A 41 38.39 21.08 27.24
N ALA A 42 38.08 19.79 27.39
CA ALA A 42 37.56 18.97 26.32
C ALA A 42 36.21 19.53 25.84
N PRO A 43 36.03 19.88 24.55
CA PRO A 43 34.69 19.99 24.02
C PRO A 43 34.19 18.56 23.81
N ALA A 44 33.04 18.25 24.42
CA ALA A 44 32.28 17.06 24.09
C ALA A 44 32.17 16.98 22.57
N ALA A 45 32.76 15.93 21.98
CA ALA A 45 32.52 15.59 20.61
C ALA A 45 31.01 15.38 20.47
N ALA A 46 30.33 16.37 19.90
CA ALA A 46 29.07 16.13 19.24
C ALA A 46 29.38 15.09 18.17
N SER A 47 29.11 13.83 18.48
CA SER A 47 28.93 12.80 17.48
C SER A 47 27.82 13.34 16.60
N ALA A 48 28.19 13.97 15.49
CA ALA A 48 27.33 14.09 14.34
C ALA A 48 26.94 12.64 14.02
N SER A 49 25.76 12.23 14.52
CA SER A 49 25.11 11.02 14.10
C SER A 49 24.94 11.20 12.61
N ALA A 50 25.85 10.58 11.85
CA ALA A 50 25.64 10.30 10.46
C ALA A 50 24.20 9.84 10.33
N SER A 51 23.43 10.55 9.51
CA SER A 51 22.07 10.19 9.13
C SER A 51 22.09 8.72 8.74
N SER A 52 21.72 7.84 9.66
CA SER A 52 21.46 6.46 9.33
C SER A 52 20.20 6.50 8.49
N SER A 53 20.36 6.53 7.18
CA SER A 53 19.44 5.75 6.36
C SER A 53 19.49 4.36 6.99
N SER A 54 18.48 4.02 7.78
CA SER A 54 18.34 2.66 8.28
C SER A 54 18.04 1.81 7.06
N SER A 55 19.10 1.42 6.33
CA SER A 55 19.00 0.44 5.28
C SER A 55 18.51 -0.81 5.99
N CYS A 56 17.23 -1.14 5.79
CA CYS A 56 16.67 -2.32 6.40
C CYS A 56 17.36 -3.52 5.76
N GLU A 57 18.30 -4.12 6.48
CA GLU A 57 19.00 -5.29 6.00
C GLU A 57 18.08 -6.48 6.22
N PHE A 58 17.69 -7.16 5.14
CA PHE A 58 17.07 -8.50 5.23
C PHE A 58 18.11 -9.54 5.68
N ALA A 59 18.86 -9.26 6.75
CA ALA A 59 19.77 -10.19 7.40
C ALA A 59 19.00 -11.06 8.40
N PHE A 60 17.90 -11.67 7.94
CA PHE A 60 17.11 -12.56 8.78
C PHE A 60 17.71 -13.96 8.71
N ASP A 61 18.20 -14.48 9.83
CA ASP A 61 18.54 -15.90 9.94
C ASP A 61 17.29 -16.77 9.82
N ARG A 62 16.11 -16.21 10.11
CA ARG A 62 14.83 -16.90 9.99
C ARG A 62 13.68 -15.95 9.75
N LEU A 63 12.93 -16.18 8.66
CA LEU A 63 11.63 -15.55 8.44
C LEU A 63 10.54 -16.28 9.24
N ARG A 64 9.46 -15.57 9.59
CA ARG A 64 8.31 -16.12 10.31
C ARG A 64 6.98 -15.66 9.71
N PRO A 65 5.96 -16.53 9.66
CA PRO A 65 4.58 -16.10 9.46
C PRO A 65 4.21 -15.11 10.56
N LEU A 66 3.39 -14.14 10.20
CA LEU A 66 2.95 -13.09 11.10
C LEU A 66 1.63 -13.49 11.74
N ASP A 67 1.57 -13.39 13.06
CA ASP A 67 0.32 -13.43 13.80
C ASP A 67 -0.15 -11.98 14.03
N PRO A 68 -1.48 -11.74 14.07
CA PRO A 68 -1.98 -10.43 14.45
C PRO A 68 -1.53 -10.08 15.87
N LEU A 69 -1.37 -8.79 16.15
CA LEU A 69 -1.10 -8.33 17.50
C LEU A 69 -2.19 -8.83 18.48
N PRO A 70 -1.83 -9.13 19.74
CA PRO A 70 -2.79 -9.62 20.72
C PRO A 70 -3.98 -8.66 20.93
N GLU A 71 -3.73 -7.36 20.80
CA GLU A 71 -4.75 -6.33 20.93
C GLU A 71 -5.55 -6.18 19.63
N VAL A 72 -6.78 -6.67 19.64
CA VAL A 72 -7.77 -6.40 18.58
C VAL A 72 -8.46 -5.08 18.89
N ILE A 73 -8.35 -4.11 17.99
CA ILE A 73 -9.05 -2.84 18.13
C ILE A 73 -10.52 -3.03 17.77
N ARG A 74 -11.41 -2.71 18.70
CA ARG A 74 -12.86 -2.76 18.51
C ARG A 74 -13.41 -1.36 18.23
N ALA A 75 -14.29 -1.29 17.24
CA ALA A 75 -15.11 -0.13 16.95
C ALA A 75 -16.60 -0.52 17.05
N GLU A 76 -17.51 0.45 16.96
CA GLU A 76 -18.95 0.25 17.11
C GLU A 76 -19.53 -0.79 16.13
N ALA A 77 -19.01 -0.86 14.90
CA ALA A 77 -19.50 -1.76 13.86
C ALA A 77 -18.39 -2.55 13.15
N GLY A 78 -17.34 -2.92 13.89
CA GLY A 78 -16.29 -3.76 13.32
C GLY A 78 -15.04 -3.87 14.19
N THR A 79 -14.03 -4.53 13.63
CA THR A 79 -12.73 -4.75 14.28
C THR A 79 -11.57 -4.52 13.33
N LEU A 80 -10.43 -4.10 13.88
CA LEU A 80 -9.16 -3.94 13.18
C LEU A 80 -8.09 -4.78 13.87
N GLN A 81 -7.36 -5.57 13.09
CA GLN A 81 -6.23 -6.38 13.53
C GLN A 81 -4.97 -5.90 12.81
N TYR A 82 -3.99 -5.46 13.60
CA TYR A 82 -2.71 -4.97 13.13
C TYR A 82 -1.66 -6.08 13.19
N PHE A 83 -0.64 -5.99 12.33
CA PHE A 83 0.46 -6.96 12.25
C PHE A 83 1.85 -6.30 12.37
N ASP A 84 1.92 -4.97 12.50
CA ASP A 84 3.12 -4.19 12.20
C ASP A 84 3.99 -3.75 13.40
N ASP A 85 3.59 -4.00 14.65
CA ASP A 85 4.26 -3.35 15.80
C ASP A 85 5.19 -4.32 16.58
N PRO A 86 6.52 -4.10 16.66
CA PRO A 86 7.48 -3.60 15.67
C PRO A 86 7.97 -4.75 14.77
N ASN A 87 7.25 -5.01 13.68
CA ASN A 87 7.56 -6.12 12.80
C ASN A 87 8.61 -5.77 11.75
N GLN A 88 9.87 -6.12 12.04
CA GLN A 88 10.99 -5.80 11.15
C GLN A 88 10.82 -6.35 9.72
N GLN A 89 10.13 -7.48 9.51
CA GLN A 89 9.91 -8.01 8.16
C GLN A 89 9.00 -7.10 7.34
N LEU A 90 7.92 -6.57 7.93
CA LEU A 90 7.02 -5.62 7.26
C LEU A 90 7.71 -4.27 7.04
N THR A 91 8.45 -3.77 8.04
CA THR A 91 9.24 -2.54 7.91
C THR A 91 10.29 -2.65 6.80
N CYS A 92 11.03 -3.76 6.72
CA CYS A 92 11.99 -4.00 5.65
C CYS A 92 11.33 -4.20 4.28
N ALA A 93 10.15 -4.82 4.25
CA ALA A 93 9.37 -4.88 3.03
C ALA A 93 8.76 -3.52 2.64
N GLY A 94 8.84 -2.52 3.51
CA GLY A 94 8.36 -1.18 3.22
C GLY A 94 6.84 -1.07 3.20
N VAL A 95 6.15 -1.91 3.98
CA VAL A 95 4.69 -2.03 3.98
C VAL A 95 4.10 -2.11 5.39
N PHE A 96 2.81 -1.79 5.48
CA PHE A 96 1.97 -1.94 6.68
C PHE A 96 0.77 -2.81 6.34
N PHE A 97 0.45 -3.79 7.20
CA PHE A 97 -0.62 -4.76 6.92
C PHE A 97 -1.68 -4.75 8.02
N VAL A 98 -2.95 -4.67 7.61
CA VAL A 98 -4.11 -4.67 8.50
C VAL A 98 -5.19 -5.60 7.98
N ARG A 99 -5.83 -6.35 8.87
CA ARG A 99 -7.12 -6.99 8.59
C ARG A 99 -8.24 -6.17 9.22
N ILE A 100 -9.31 -5.94 8.46
CA ILE A 100 -10.49 -5.22 8.93
C ILE A 100 -11.71 -6.10 8.71
N VAL A 101 -12.54 -6.23 9.74
CA VAL A 101 -13.87 -6.85 9.66
C VAL A 101 -14.91 -5.78 9.94
N VAL A 102 -15.82 -5.57 9.00
CA VAL A 102 -16.88 -4.57 9.08
C VAL A 102 -18.22 -5.28 9.18
N ASP A 103 -18.95 -5.02 10.26
CA ASP A 103 -20.27 -5.59 10.50
C ASP A 103 -21.29 -5.09 9.47
N ASP A 104 -22.46 -5.73 9.42
CA ASP A 104 -23.58 -5.26 8.59
C ASP A 104 -23.88 -3.78 8.87
N ARG A 105 -24.00 -2.97 7.80
CA ARG A 105 -24.18 -1.51 7.86
C ARG A 105 -23.08 -0.76 8.62
N GLY A 106 -21.89 -1.33 8.71
CA GLY A 106 -20.70 -0.65 9.22
C GLY A 106 -20.09 0.27 8.17
N LEU A 107 -19.67 1.47 8.60
CA LEU A 107 -18.94 2.47 7.81
C LEU A 107 -17.54 2.65 8.39
N VAL A 108 -16.53 2.21 7.65
CA VAL A 108 -15.14 2.63 7.86
C VAL A 108 -15.05 4.11 7.52
N LEU A 109 -14.72 4.92 8.52
CA LEU A 109 -14.79 6.38 8.43
C LEU A 109 -13.80 6.96 7.41
N PRO A 110 -14.12 8.11 6.79
CA PRO A 110 -13.27 8.73 5.78
C PRO A 110 -11.87 9.08 6.29
N ARG A 111 -10.87 8.73 5.51
CA ARG A 111 -9.45 8.99 5.82
C ARG A 111 -8.59 9.01 4.58
N PHE A 112 -7.45 9.70 4.65
CA PHE A 112 -6.36 9.57 3.70
C PHE A 112 -5.08 9.15 4.44
N ASN A 113 -4.07 8.67 3.72
CA ASN A 113 -2.81 8.24 4.31
C ASN A 113 -1.62 8.66 3.43
N ASN A 114 -0.42 8.57 3.99
CA ASN A 114 0.83 8.98 3.35
C ASN A 114 1.37 7.98 2.32
N GLY A 115 0.69 6.85 2.10
CA GLY A 115 1.12 5.75 1.27
C GLY A 115 0.09 5.32 0.23
N GLY A 116 0.52 4.46 -0.68
CA GLY A 116 -0.40 3.77 -1.58
C GLY A 116 -1.14 2.69 -0.81
N THR A 117 -2.46 2.59 -1.00
CA THR A 117 -3.31 1.59 -0.34
C THR A 117 -3.83 0.57 -1.34
N LEU A 118 -3.64 -0.72 -1.07
CA LEU A 118 -4.23 -1.80 -1.84
C LEU A 118 -5.03 -2.71 -0.91
N ILE A 119 -6.32 -2.84 -1.19
CA ILE A 119 -7.29 -3.60 -0.39
C ILE A 119 -7.73 -4.81 -1.21
N PHE A 120 -7.74 -5.98 -0.58
CA PHE A 120 -8.36 -7.17 -1.15
C PHE A 120 -9.58 -7.58 -0.34
N THR A 121 -10.68 -7.86 -1.03
CA THR A 121 -11.93 -8.30 -0.41
C THR A 121 -11.94 -9.81 -0.23
N VAL A 122 -11.64 -10.27 1.00
CA VAL A 122 -11.61 -11.70 1.34
C VAL A 122 -13.01 -12.31 1.27
N GLN A 123 -14.00 -11.62 1.83
CA GLN A 123 -15.40 -12.03 1.79
C GLN A 123 -16.33 -10.82 1.91
N GLY A 124 -17.58 -10.97 1.47
CA GLY A 124 -18.60 -9.92 1.57
C GLY A 124 -18.63 -9.00 0.36
N ARG A 125 -19.30 -7.87 0.49
CA ARG A 125 -19.46 -6.84 -0.54
C ARG A 125 -19.73 -5.49 0.11
N GLY A 126 -19.61 -4.42 -0.66
CA GLY A 126 -19.88 -3.09 -0.17
C GLY A 126 -19.72 -2.00 -1.21
N VAL A 127 -19.58 -0.79 -0.70
CA VAL A 127 -19.31 0.42 -1.48
C VAL A 127 -18.07 1.11 -0.93
N VAL A 128 -17.15 1.47 -1.81
CA VAL A 128 -16.05 2.38 -1.50
C VAL A 128 -16.36 3.74 -2.10
N GLY A 129 -16.23 4.80 -1.30
CA GLY A 129 -16.23 6.17 -1.76
C GLY A 129 -14.81 6.72 -1.76
N VAL A 130 -14.44 7.44 -2.81
CA VAL A 130 -13.16 8.12 -2.95
C VAL A 130 -13.39 9.58 -3.36
N THR A 131 -12.61 10.49 -2.81
CA THR A 131 -12.65 11.91 -3.18
C THR A 131 -11.29 12.30 -3.74
N ILE A 132 -11.12 12.22 -5.04
CA ILE A 132 -9.88 12.64 -5.68
C ILE A 132 -9.89 14.18 -5.74
N PRO A 133 -8.88 14.88 -5.20
CA PRO A 133 -8.78 16.33 -5.28
C PRO A 133 -8.97 16.82 -6.71
N GLU A 134 -9.61 17.98 -6.87
CA GLU A 134 -9.83 18.65 -8.17
C GLU A 134 -10.79 17.93 -9.14
N CYS A 135 -11.29 16.73 -8.80
CA CYS A 135 -12.23 15.96 -9.65
C CYS A 135 -13.73 16.28 -9.45
N GLY A 136 -14.06 17.40 -8.81
CA GLY A 136 -15.44 17.90 -8.73
C GLY A 136 -16.41 17.13 -7.83
N GLY A 137 -15.98 16.09 -7.10
CA GLY A 137 -16.85 15.39 -6.15
C GLY A 137 -16.38 14.00 -5.73
N GLU A 138 -17.20 13.35 -4.90
CA GLU A 138 -17.00 11.97 -4.46
C GLU A 138 -17.44 10.97 -5.52
N LYS A 139 -16.59 9.98 -5.83
CA LYS A 139 -16.90 8.85 -6.70
C LYS A 139 -17.12 7.60 -5.85
N ARG A 140 -18.10 6.78 -6.25
CA ARG A 140 -18.53 5.59 -5.50
C ARG A 140 -18.45 4.36 -6.38
N TYR A 141 -17.89 3.28 -5.84
CA TYR A 141 -17.71 2.03 -6.55
C TYR A 141 -18.21 0.88 -5.71
N ARG A 142 -19.00 -0.01 -6.32
CA ARG A 142 -19.38 -1.28 -5.71
C ARG A 142 -18.25 -2.27 -5.84
N PHE A 143 -18.09 -3.11 -4.83
CA PHE A 143 -17.14 -4.20 -4.85
C PHE A 143 -17.72 -5.42 -4.13
N ALA A 144 -17.19 -6.59 -4.43
CA ALA A 144 -17.55 -7.86 -3.84
C ALA A 144 -16.31 -8.72 -3.56
N GLN A 145 -16.52 -9.91 -3.01
CA GLN A 145 -15.47 -10.89 -2.78
C GLN A 145 -14.55 -11.05 -4.00
N HIS A 146 -13.24 -11.09 -3.76
CA HIS A 146 -12.17 -11.13 -4.75
C HIS A 146 -12.01 -9.85 -5.60
N ASP A 147 -12.66 -8.76 -5.25
CA ASP A 147 -12.32 -7.46 -5.83
C ASP A 147 -11.14 -6.83 -5.08
N VAL A 148 -10.34 -6.10 -5.85
CA VAL A 148 -9.23 -5.27 -5.39
C VAL A 148 -9.66 -3.81 -5.46
N ILE A 149 -9.31 -3.06 -4.43
CA ILE A 149 -9.52 -1.63 -4.34
C ILE A 149 -8.17 -0.94 -4.19
N ALA A 150 -7.84 -0.01 -5.08
CA ALA A 150 -6.59 0.73 -5.08
C ALA A 150 -6.87 2.20 -4.78
N VAL A 151 -6.24 2.75 -3.75
CA VAL A 151 -6.39 4.15 -3.36
C VAL A 151 -5.00 4.80 -3.34
N PRO A 152 -4.76 5.83 -4.18
CA PRO A 152 -3.49 6.55 -4.20
C PRO A 152 -3.20 7.27 -2.87
N PRO A 153 -1.92 7.56 -2.57
CA PRO A 153 -1.53 8.39 -1.44
C PRO A 153 -2.29 9.72 -1.41
N GLY A 154 -2.70 10.15 -0.23
CA GLY A 154 -3.38 11.43 -0.03
C GLY A 154 -4.85 11.50 -0.47
N VAL A 155 -5.39 10.47 -1.15
CA VAL A 155 -6.80 10.45 -1.57
C VAL A 155 -7.69 9.98 -0.41
N PRO A 156 -8.65 10.81 0.07
CA PRO A 156 -9.63 10.36 1.06
C PRO A 156 -10.52 9.25 0.54
N ALA A 157 -10.68 8.20 1.35
CA ALA A 157 -11.58 7.09 1.08
C ALA A 157 -12.35 6.64 2.33
N TRP A 158 -13.55 6.08 2.11
CA TRP A 158 -14.35 5.39 3.11
C TRP A 158 -14.92 4.10 2.53
N ILE A 159 -15.24 3.13 3.38
CA ILE A 159 -15.78 1.83 2.97
C ILE A 159 -17.04 1.54 3.77
N TYR A 160 -18.09 1.12 3.09
CA TYR A 160 -19.37 0.79 3.70
C TYR A 160 -19.78 -0.64 3.36
N ASN A 161 -20.10 -1.42 4.39
CA ASN A 161 -20.78 -2.70 4.22
C ASN A 161 -22.28 -2.45 4.03
N ASP A 162 -22.75 -2.50 2.79
CA ASP A 162 -24.15 -2.20 2.45
C ASP A 162 -25.14 -3.34 2.70
N GLY A 163 -24.64 -4.43 3.26
CA GLY A 163 -25.44 -5.54 3.77
C GLY A 163 -25.88 -6.54 2.71
N GLY A 164 -26.23 -7.73 3.21
CA GLY A 164 -26.82 -8.81 2.42
C GLY A 164 -26.19 -10.18 2.61
N ASN A 165 -24.89 -10.28 2.96
CA ASN A 165 -24.16 -11.56 3.04
C ASN A 165 -23.27 -11.70 4.30
N GLY A 166 -23.61 -11.03 5.41
CA GLY A 166 -22.82 -11.09 6.65
C GLY A 166 -21.69 -10.05 6.74
N PRO A 167 -20.66 -10.28 7.59
CA PRO A 167 -19.58 -9.33 7.78
C PRO A 167 -18.70 -9.24 6.53
N LEU A 168 -18.23 -8.02 6.25
CA LEU A 168 -17.25 -7.74 5.22
C LEU A 168 -15.84 -7.95 5.81
N GLU A 169 -15.05 -8.88 5.26
CA GLU A 169 -13.64 -9.09 5.64
C GLU A 169 -12.75 -8.57 4.50
N ILE A 170 -11.90 -7.60 4.84
CA ILE A 170 -10.89 -7.06 3.93
C ILE A 170 -9.50 -7.15 4.57
N VAL A 171 -8.50 -7.33 3.73
CA VAL A 171 -7.09 -7.16 4.11
C VAL A 171 -6.50 -6.01 3.33
N VAL A 172 -5.71 -5.19 4.01
CA VAL A 172 -5.21 -3.93 3.50
C VAL A 172 -3.70 -3.91 3.62
N LEU A 173 -3.03 -3.63 2.51
CA LEU A 173 -1.60 -3.34 2.47
C LEU A 173 -1.41 -1.85 2.15
N PHE A 174 -0.64 -1.17 2.98
CA PHE A 174 -0.19 0.19 2.70
C PHE A 174 1.30 0.18 2.38
N THR A 175 1.74 1.00 1.42
CA THR A 175 3.17 1.29 1.25
C THR A 175 3.60 2.33 2.29
N ILE A 176 4.66 2.02 3.04
CA ILE A 176 5.29 2.98 3.97
C ILE A 176 6.66 3.43 3.48
N SER A 177 7.29 2.67 2.59
CA SER A 177 8.47 3.12 1.84
C SER A 177 8.08 3.38 0.39
N GLY A 178 8.57 4.47 -0.19
CA GLY A 178 8.35 4.79 -1.60
C GLY A 178 8.42 6.28 -1.88
N LYS A 179 8.53 6.65 -3.16
CA LYS A 179 8.67 8.06 -3.59
C LYS A 179 7.51 8.95 -3.17
N ALA A 180 6.32 8.37 -3.00
CA ALA A 180 5.13 9.13 -2.61
C ALA A 180 5.09 9.45 -1.11
N ASN A 181 5.70 8.62 -0.25
CA ASN A 181 5.80 8.92 1.18
C ASN A 181 7.05 9.77 1.44
N GLN A 182 6.86 11.08 1.59
CA GLN A 182 7.94 12.03 1.89
C GLN A 182 8.20 12.19 3.41
N LEU A 183 7.53 11.39 4.23
CA LEU A 183 7.73 11.34 5.67
C LEU A 183 8.67 10.19 6.04
N GLU A 184 8.89 9.99 7.33
CA GLU A 184 9.50 8.76 7.84
C GLU A 184 8.76 7.51 7.33
N PRO A 185 9.46 6.37 7.17
CA PRO A 185 8.90 5.13 6.64
C PRO A 185 7.99 4.45 7.68
N GLN A 186 6.87 5.10 7.98
CA GLN A 186 5.85 4.67 8.92
C GLN A 186 4.47 4.94 8.34
N HIS A 187 3.51 4.09 8.66
CA HIS A 187 2.12 4.27 8.27
C HIS A 187 1.49 5.41 9.07
N ARG A 188 0.90 6.39 8.38
CA ARG A 188 0.22 7.52 9.01
C ARG A 188 -1.15 7.69 8.39
N ASP A 189 -2.16 7.45 9.22
CA ASP A 189 -3.54 7.70 8.87
C ASP A 189 -3.98 9.10 9.31
N PHE A 190 -4.55 9.85 8.37
CA PHE A 190 -5.19 11.13 8.59
C PHE A 190 -6.70 10.94 8.51
N SER A 191 -7.30 10.60 9.65
CA SER A 191 -8.76 10.40 9.75
C SER A 191 -9.51 11.74 9.68
N LEU A 192 -10.56 11.80 8.88
CA LEU A 192 -11.46 12.98 8.82
C LEU A 192 -12.57 12.91 9.87
N ALA A 193 -12.81 11.74 10.44
CA ALA A 193 -13.79 11.53 11.52
C ALA A 193 -13.33 10.39 12.45
N GLY A 194 -13.94 10.35 13.65
CA GLY A 194 -13.70 9.31 14.64
C GLY A 194 -12.33 9.37 15.32
N SER A 195 -11.98 8.27 15.97
CA SER A 195 -10.74 8.10 16.72
C SER A 195 -10.32 6.62 16.72
N ASN A 196 -9.02 6.35 16.88
CA ASN A 196 -8.46 5.00 16.96
C ASN A 196 -7.76 4.81 18.31
N GLY A 197 -8.52 4.99 19.40
CA GLY A 197 -7.99 4.98 20.76
C GLY A 197 -6.82 5.97 20.93
N ASN A 198 -5.70 5.49 21.48
CA ASN A 198 -4.49 6.29 21.65
C ASN A 198 -3.64 6.41 20.38
N ARG A 199 -3.92 5.66 19.31
CA ARG A 199 -3.11 5.65 18.09
C ARG A 199 -3.34 6.90 17.23
N SER A 200 -4.58 7.34 17.09
CA SER A 200 -4.89 8.56 16.34
C SER A 200 -6.25 9.16 16.69
N LYS A 201 -6.35 10.48 16.57
CA LYS A 201 -7.62 11.23 16.55
C LYS A 201 -7.81 11.83 15.17
N ASN A 202 -9.04 12.20 14.80
CA ASN A 202 -9.27 12.90 13.54
C ASN A 202 -8.50 14.23 13.48
N ILE A 203 -8.20 14.69 12.25
CA ILE A 203 -7.35 15.86 12.01
C ILE A 203 -7.94 17.16 12.59
N PHE A 204 -9.26 17.26 12.69
CA PHE A 204 -9.93 18.47 13.19
C PHE A 204 -9.66 18.68 14.68
N ASN A 205 -9.41 17.59 15.42
CA ASN A 205 -9.09 17.60 16.84
C ASN A 205 -7.93 18.53 17.21
N GLY A 206 -6.96 18.70 16.30
CA GLY A 206 -5.77 19.52 16.51
C GLY A 206 -5.96 21.02 16.29
N PHE A 207 -7.08 21.46 15.69
CA PHE A 207 -7.32 22.89 15.43
C PHE A 207 -8.03 23.58 16.59
N ALA A 208 -7.76 24.87 16.79
CA ALA A 208 -8.55 25.70 17.70
C ALA A 208 -10.01 25.79 17.21
N VAL A 209 -10.97 25.60 18.12
CA VAL A 209 -12.42 25.61 17.82
C VAL A 209 -12.83 26.90 17.11
N GLU A 210 -12.34 28.04 17.56
CA GLU A 210 -12.64 29.34 16.96
C GLU A 210 -12.16 29.42 15.51
N SER A 211 -10.90 29.05 15.24
CA SER A 211 -10.33 29.05 13.89
C SER A 211 -11.07 28.10 12.95
N LEU A 212 -11.38 26.88 13.43
CA LEU A 212 -12.11 25.88 12.65
C LEU A 212 -13.52 26.36 12.31
N SER A 213 -14.24 26.91 13.30
CA SER A 213 -15.60 27.43 13.12
C SER A 213 -15.65 28.59 12.12
N ARG A 214 -14.68 29.52 12.19
CA ARG A 214 -14.55 30.64 11.26
C ARG A 214 -14.22 30.18 9.86
N SER A 215 -13.25 29.26 9.72
CA SER A 215 -12.82 28.73 8.43
C SER A 215 -13.94 27.99 7.70
N LEU A 216 -14.71 27.17 8.41
CA LEU A 216 -15.82 26.39 7.84
C LEU A 216 -17.16 27.15 7.82
N ARG A 217 -17.21 28.37 8.39
CA ARG A 217 -18.43 29.18 8.56
C ARG A 217 -19.55 28.42 9.28
N ILE A 218 -19.20 27.71 10.35
CA ILE A 218 -20.13 26.95 11.21
C ILE A 218 -20.11 27.50 12.64
N SER A 219 -21.07 27.08 13.48
CA SER A 219 -21.03 27.41 14.91
C SER A 219 -19.86 26.71 15.61
N GLN A 220 -19.36 27.30 16.69
CA GLN A 220 -18.35 26.65 17.54
C GLN A 220 -18.85 25.30 18.08
N TYR A 221 -20.15 25.16 18.35
CA TYR A 221 -20.76 23.88 18.72
C TYR A 221 -20.56 22.81 17.63
N LEU A 222 -20.87 23.11 16.35
CA LEU A 222 -20.62 22.17 15.26
C LEU A 222 -19.13 21.86 15.07
N ALA A 223 -18.25 22.85 15.29
CA ALA A 223 -16.81 22.63 15.26
C ALA A 223 -16.37 21.64 16.37
N THR A 224 -16.92 21.72 17.59
CA THR A 224 -16.62 20.73 18.65
C THR A 224 -17.12 19.32 18.32
N ILE A 225 -18.26 19.20 17.63
CA ILE A 225 -18.74 17.90 17.12
C ILE A 225 -17.76 17.35 16.07
N LEU A 226 -17.32 18.19 15.14
CA LEU A 226 -16.38 17.80 14.07
C LEU A 226 -15.04 17.32 14.63
N GLN A 227 -14.58 17.91 15.74
CA GLN A 227 -13.37 17.45 16.45
C GLN A 227 -13.52 16.07 17.08
N GLY A 228 -14.75 15.58 17.29
CA GLY A 228 -15.04 14.24 17.77
C GLY A 228 -14.42 13.90 19.13
N GLN A 229 -14.15 14.88 20.00
CA GLN A 229 -13.45 14.67 21.28
C GLN A 229 -14.18 13.69 22.22
N MET A 230 -15.51 13.65 22.12
CA MET A 230 -16.38 12.79 22.93
C MET A 230 -16.87 11.54 22.18
N ASP A 231 -16.42 11.32 20.94
CA ASP A 231 -16.85 10.18 20.14
C ASP A 231 -16.01 8.94 20.46
N GLN A 232 -16.69 7.95 21.06
CA GLN A 232 -16.09 6.68 21.48
C GLN A 232 -16.40 5.52 20.53
N ARG A 233 -17.05 5.78 19.38
CA ARG A 233 -17.46 4.73 18.44
C ARG A 233 -16.28 4.15 17.64
N GLY A 234 -15.14 4.84 17.64
CA GLY A 234 -13.92 4.38 16.97
C GLY A 234 -13.84 4.78 15.50
N THR A 235 -13.22 3.92 14.67
CA THR A 235 -13.00 4.15 13.24
C THR A 235 -14.04 3.47 12.32
N ILE A 236 -14.90 2.63 12.88
CA ILE A 236 -15.95 1.92 12.15
C ILE A 236 -17.26 2.12 12.89
N VAL A 237 -18.19 2.86 12.28
CA VAL A 237 -19.46 3.26 12.91
C VAL A 237 -20.63 2.53 12.31
N ARG A 238 -21.68 2.32 13.10
CA ARG A 238 -22.93 1.72 12.62
C ARG A 238 -23.76 2.78 11.91
N VAL A 239 -24.38 2.42 10.80
CA VAL A 239 -25.36 3.26 10.07
C VAL A 239 -26.74 2.61 10.16
N PRO A 240 -27.57 2.90 11.20
CA PRO A 240 -28.79 2.14 11.46
C PRO A 240 -29.79 2.15 10.30
N ALA A 241 -30.02 3.31 9.69
CA ALA A 241 -30.91 3.48 8.55
C ALA A 241 -30.29 3.05 7.20
N GLY A 242 -29.02 2.62 7.21
CA GLY A 242 -28.19 2.48 6.03
C GLY A 242 -27.86 3.81 5.34
N LEU A 243 -26.92 3.78 4.40
CA LEU A 243 -26.61 4.95 3.57
C LEU A 243 -27.65 5.10 2.47
N LEU A 244 -28.72 5.85 2.74
CA LEU A 244 -29.86 6.07 1.83
C LEU A 244 -29.46 6.63 0.45
N GLN A 245 -28.36 7.39 0.36
CA GLN A 245 -27.82 7.90 -0.90
C GLN A 245 -27.14 6.84 -1.79
N LEU A 246 -27.02 5.59 -1.32
CA LEU A 246 -26.54 4.46 -2.11
C LEU A 246 -27.67 3.71 -2.84
N GLN A 247 -28.93 4.08 -2.60
CA GLN A 247 -30.05 3.53 -3.35
C GLN A 247 -30.07 4.14 -4.76
N PRO A 248 -30.25 3.33 -5.81
CA PRO A 248 -30.48 3.87 -7.14
C PRO A 248 -31.70 4.79 -7.08
N LYS A 249 -31.64 5.94 -7.76
CA LYS A 249 -32.83 6.78 -7.96
C LYS A 249 -33.84 5.93 -8.72
N ASN A 250 -34.85 5.41 -8.04
CA ASN A 250 -35.94 4.69 -8.66
C ASN A 250 -36.72 5.67 -9.55
N ASN A 251 -36.32 5.79 -10.80
CA ASN A 251 -37.23 6.24 -11.84
C ASN A 251 -38.11 5.03 -12.17
N LEU A 252 -39.39 5.17 -11.84
CA LEU A 252 -40.45 4.27 -12.26
C LEU A 252 -40.32 3.98 -13.77
N ASN A 253 -40.35 2.70 -14.12
CA ASN A 253 -40.37 2.13 -15.48
C ASN A 253 -39.02 2.00 -16.20
N ALA A 254 -38.18 1.05 -15.79
CA ALA A 254 -37.36 0.26 -16.71
C ALA A 254 -36.88 -1.05 -16.04
N THR A 255 -37.46 -2.18 -16.46
CA THR A 255 -36.88 -3.50 -16.23
C THR A 255 -35.63 -3.61 -17.09
N MET A 256 -34.45 -3.32 -16.54
CA MET A 256 -33.15 -3.82 -17.00
C MET A 256 -32.03 -3.39 -16.05
N ALA A 257 -31.00 -4.23 -15.93
CA ALA A 257 -29.87 -4.09 -15.02
C ALA A 257 -29.34 -2.65 -14.92
N VAL A 258 -29.41 -2.06 -13.72
CA VAL A 258 -28.70 -0.81 -13.42
C VAL A 258 -27.21 -1.15 -13.34
N GLN A 259 -26.56 -1.13 -14.50
CA GLN A 259 -25.14 -0.78 -14.58
C GLN A 259 -25.01 0.58 -13.91
N PHE A 260 -24.36 0.62 -12.74
CA PHE A 260 -23.72 1.83 -12.24
C PHE A 260 -22.53 2.14 -13.18
N GLN A 261 -22.82 2.55 -14.41
CA GLN A 261 -21.88 3.22 -15.27
C GLN A 261 -21.74 4.65 -14.73
N GLY A 262 -20.52 5.03 -14.40
CA GLY A 262 -20.18 6.45 -14.33
C GLY A 262 -20.61 7.11 -15.63
N SER A 263 -21.09 8.35 -15.55
CA SER A 263 -21.39 9.16 -16.72
C SER A 263 -20.22 9.10 -17.70
N GLU A 264 -20.43 8.45 -18.85
CA GLU A 264 -19.63 8.70 -20.04
C GLU A 264 -20.10 10.05 -20.59
N GLU A 265 -19.64 11.13 -19.96
CA GLU A 265 -19.58 12.42 -20.64
C GLU A 265 -18.48 12.28 -21.71
N GLN A 266 -18.92 12.26 -22.97
CA GLN A 266 -18.05 12.53 -24.12
C GLN A 266 -17.56 13.97 -23.97
N GLU A 267 -16.42 14.14 -23.32
CA GLU A 267 -15.74 15.43 -23.21
C GLU A 267 -14.35 15.30 -23.80
N GLU A 268 -14.00 16.33 -24.57
CA GLU A 268 -12.87 16.42 -25.48
C GLU A 268 -11.53 16.07 -24.82
N ASP A 269 -10.65 15.49 -25.65
CA ASP A 269 -9.30 15.04 -25.34
C ASP A 269 -8.42 16.23 -24.93
N VAL A 270 -8.46 16.60 -23.66
CA VAL A 270 -7.49 17.48 -23.03
C VAL A 270 -6.53 16.60 -22.25
N GLN A 271 -5.32 16.43 -22.79
CA GLN A 271 -4.18 15.85 -22.07
C GLN A 271 -3.81 16.77 -20.91
N ASP A 272 -4.46 16.58 -19.77
CA ASP A 272 -4.11 17.18 -18.50
C ASP A 272 -3.89 16.05 -17.48
N GLU A 273 -2.76 16.05 -16.78
CA GLU A 273 -2.42 14.97 -15.82
C GLU A 273 -3.47 14.86 -14.69
N ALA A 274 -4.18 15.95 -14.39
CA ALA A 274 -5.32 15.97 -13.47
C ALA A 274 -6.54 15.20 -14.02
N GLY A 275 -6.81 15.31 -15.33
CA GLY A 275 -7.94 14.65 -15.99
C GLY A 275 -7.84 13.12 -15.96
N ASP A 276 -6.62 12.59 -16.11
CA ASP A 276 -6.37 11.15 -16.10
C ASP A 276 -6.66 10.52 -14.73
N MET A 277 -6.22 11.15 -13.63
CA MET A 277 -6.47 10.65 -12.27
C MET A 277 -7.97 10.60 -11.96
N CYS A 278 -8.71 11.63 -12.39
CA CYS A 278 -10.16 11.67 -12.19
C CYS A 278 -10.88 10.52 -12.90
N ARG A 279 -10.37 10.01 -14.03
CA ARG A 279 -11.01 8.95 -14.81
C ARG A 279 -10.61 7.54 -14.37
N MET A 280 -9.62 7.40 -13.49
CA MET A 280 -9.14 6.09 -13.05
C MET A 280 -10.23 5.31 -12.30
N LYS A 281 -10.43 4.04 -12.69
CA LYS A 281 -11.18 3.09 -11.87
C LYS A 281 -10.36 2.77 -10.63
N VAL A 282 -11.02 2.69 -9.48
CA VAL A 282 -10.37 2.32 -8.21
C VAL A 282 -10.70 0.89 -7.78
N THR A 283 -11.65 0.22 -8.45
CA THR A 283 -12.01 -1.18 -8.19
C THR A 283 -11.80 -2.06 -9.42
N LYS A 284 -11.37 -3.30 -9.19
CA LYS A 284 -11.24 -4.32 -10.23
C LYS A 284 -11.39 -5.73 -9.68
N LYS A 285 -12.07 -6.61 -10.42
CA LYS A 285 -12.14 -8.04 -10.11
C LYS A 285 -10.77 -8.68 -10.27
N LEU A 286 -10.30 -9.39 -9.24
CA LEU A 286 -9.05 -10.14 -9.30
C LEU A 286 -9.30 -11.59 -9.73
N GLU A 287 -8.90 -11.88 -10.96
CA GLU A 287 -8.82 -13.24 -11.52
C GLU A 287 -7.66 -14.02 -10.90
N GLU A 288 -7.55 -15.33 -11.19
CA GLU A 288 -6.44 -16.17 -10.74
C GLU A 288 -5.17 -15.91 -11.56
N LYS A 289 -4.60 -14.72 -11.39
CA LYS A 289 -3.37 -14.25 -12.03
C LYS A 289 -2.76 -13.09 -11.25
N VAL A 290 -1.61 -12.63 -11.70
CA VAL A 290 -1.04 -11.34 -11.28
C VAL A 290 -1.82 -10.21 -11.96
N LEU A 291 -2.32 -9.27 -11.18
CA LEU A 291 -2.87 -8.00 -11.64
C LEU A 291 -1.80 -6.91 -11.49
N THR A 292 -1.43 -6.28 -12.60
CA THR A 292 -0.35 -5.29 -12.68
C THR A 292 -0.84 -3.91 -13.07
N GLY A 293 0.06 -2.93 -13.04
CA GLY A 293 -0.17 -1.58 -13.55
C GLY A 293 -0.47 -1.51 -15.04
N TYR A 294 -0.21 -2.57 -15.82
CA TYR A 294 -0.60 -2.62 -17.23
C TYR A 294 -2.10 -2.85 -17.39
N GLU A 295 -2.71 -3.77 -16.64
CA GLU A 295 -4.15 -4.01 -16.71
C GLU A 295 -4.95 -3.08 -15.80
N PHE A 296 -4.34 -2.51 -14.76
CA PHE A 296 -5.00 -1.63 -13.80
C PHE A 296 -4.11 -0.43 -13.46
N PRO A 297 -4.11 0.63 -14.31
CA PRO A 297 -3.13 1.72 -14.26
C PRO A 297 -2.95 2.43 -12.93
N ILE A 298 -4.00 2.51 -12.11
CA ILE A 298 -3.95 3.10 -10.77
C ILE A 298 -2.93 2.40 -9.84
N LEU A 299 -2.60 1.13 -10.11
CA LEU A 299 -1.56 0.39 -9.40
C LEU A 299 -0.17 1.03 -9.56
N ASN A 300 0.10 1.75 -10.65
CA ASN A 300 1.33 2.51 -10.82
C ASN A 300 1.42 3.67 -9.82
N SER A 301 0.30 4.34 -9.52
CA SER A 301 0.22 5.41 -8.51
C SER A 301 0.34 4.87 -7.08
N VAL A 302 -0.20 3.67 -6.83
CA VAL A 302 -0.11 2.99 -5.54
C VAL A 302 1.28 2.37 -5.31
N GLY A 303 1.98 1.98 -6.39
CA GLY A 303 3.27 1.32 -6.34
C GLY A 303 3.19 -0.16 -5.94
N LEU A 304 2.03 -0.78 -6.07
CA LEU A 304 1.77 -2.17 -5.65
C LEU A 304 1.14 -2.98 -6.79
N SER A 305 1.36 -4.28 -6.79
CA SER A 305 0.57 -5.23 -7.57
C SER A 305 0.03 -6.33 -6.65
N ILE A 306 -0.88 -7.16 -7.17
CA ILE A 306 -1.44 -8.26 -6.39
C ILE A 306 -1.66 -9.48 -7.27
N GLU A 307 -1.39 -10.64 -6.71
CA GLU A 307 -1.65 -11.93 -7.32
C GLU A 307 -2.70 -12.68 -6.50
N ARG A 308 -3.56 -13.45 -7.17
CA ARG A 308 -4.44 -14.44 -6.55
C ARG A 308 -4.24 -15.77 -7.25
N GLY A 309 -4.24 -16.86 -6.49
CA GLY A 309 -4.15 -18.19 -7.06
C GLY A 309 -4.73 -19.28 -6.15
N THR A 310 -4.94 -20.44 -6.75
CA THR A 310 -5.48 -21.63 -6.11
C THR A 310 -4.61 -22.83 -6.43
N TYR A 311 -4.10 -23.50 -5.41
CA TYR A 311 -3.36 -24.75 -5.58
C TYR A 311 -4.24 -25.94 -5.24
N LYS A 312 -4.30 -26.90 -6.15
CA LYS A 312 -5.01 -28.17 -5.93
C LYS A 312 -4.31 -29.00 -4.84
N PRO A 313 -5.03 -29.91 -4.17
CA PRO A 313 -4.45 -30.87 -3.23
C PRO A 313 -3.15 -31.52 -3.70
N ASN A 314 -2.15 -31.56 -2.82
CA ASN A 314 -0.86 -32.25 -3.02
C ASN A 314 -0.08 -31.82 -4.28
N THR A 315 -0.32 -30.61 -4.77
CA THR A 315 0.48 -30.01 -5.85
C THR A 315 1.68 -29.24 -5.31
N ILE A 316 2.71 -29.10 -6.14
CA ILE A 316 3.93 -28.35 -5.81
C ILE A 316 4.22 -27.31 -6.89
N SER A 317 4.57 -26.10 -6.46
CA SER A 317 5.00 -25.03 -7.36
C SER A 317 6.33 -25.37 -8.05
N SER A 318 6.67 -24.64 -9.11
CA SER A 318 8.07 -24.61 -9.55
C SER A 318 8.83 -23.70 -8.59
N PRO A 319 10.12 -23.95 -8.29
CA PRO A 319 10.89 -22.98 -7.54
C PRO A 319 10.93 -21.66 -8.31
N PHE A 320 10.65 -20.55 -7.65
CA PHE A 320 10.57 -19.23 -8.30
C PHE A 320 11.16 -18.14 -7.42
N TYR A 321 11.52 -17.03 -8.04
CA TYR A 321 11.85 -15.79 -7.34
C TYR A 321 11.16 -14.61 -8.01
N THR A 322 10.93 -13.54 -7.24
CA THR A 322 10.34 -12.30 -7.78
C THR A 322 11.39 -11.22 -7.91
N ILE A 323 11.46 -10.66 -9.11
CA ILE A 323 12.33 -9.56 -9.50
C ILE A 323 11.58 -8.24 -9.26
N LYS A 324 12.30 -7.24 -8.71
CA LYS A 324 11.83 -5.87 -8.47
C LYS A 324 10.70 -5.71 -7.44
N ALA A 325 10.36 -6.73 -6.65
CA ALA A 325 9.35 -6.61 -5.60
C ALA A 325 9.61 -7.54 -4.41
N GLN A 326 9.26 -7.06 -3.22
CA GLN A 326 9.00 -7.86 -2.04
C GLN A 326 7.60 -8.47 -2.17
N ILE A 327 7.36 -9.62 -1.55
CA ILE A 327 6.04 -10.26 -1.52
C ILE A 327 5.50 -10.27 -0.08
N VAL A 328 4.22 -9.93 0.09
CA VAL A 328 3.45 -10.27 1.30
C VAL A 328 2.38 -11.28 0.92
N ALA A 329 2.67 -12.56 1.14
CA ALA A 329 1.78 -13.68 0.85
C ALA A 329 0.77 -13.85 1.99
N TYR A 330 -0.48 -14.12 1.68
CA TYR A 330 -1.56 -14.30 2.64
C TYR A 330 -2.52 -15.40 2.18
N LEU A 331 -2.68 -16.46 2.99
CA LEU A 331 -3.61 -17.54 2.68
C LEU A 331 -5.04 -17.15 3.08
N THR A 332 -5.96 -17.22 2.13
CA THR A 332 -7.39 -17.00 2.37
C THR A 332 -8.10 -18.30 2.76
N ARG A 333 -7.54 -19.47 2.38
CA ARG A 333 -8.08 -20.80 2.69
C ARG A 333 -6.98 -21.86 2.69
N GLY A 334 -7.16 -22.91 3.49
CA GLY A 334 -6.29 -24.09 3.47
C GLY A 334 -4.94 -23.86 4.16
N SER A 335 -3.96 -24.65 3.75
CA SER A 335 -2.58 -24.59 4.26
C SER A 335 -1.57 -25.05 3.23
N ALA A 336 -0.36 -24.52 3.29
CA ALA A 336 0.74 -24.90 2.42
C ALA A 336 2.04 -25.02 3.23
N ARG A 337 2.92 -25.96 2.88
CA ARG A 337 4.31 -25.89 3.31
C ARG A 337 5.05 -24.96 2.36
N VAL A 338 5.72 -23.95 2.90
CA VAL A 338 6.48 -22.97 2.12
C VAL A 338 7.94 -23.07 2.55
N GLN A 339 8.82 -23.08 1.57
CA GLN A 339 10.26 -22.94 1.76
C GLN A 339 10.73 -21.65 1.13
N VAL A 340 11.56 -20.89 1.84
CA VAL A 340 12.15 -19.64 1.36
C VAL A 340 13.66 -19.70 1.57
N VAL A 341 14.42 -19.53 0.50
CA VAL A 341 15.88 -19.62 0.47
C VAL A 341 16.51 -18.28 0.12
N ASP A 342 17.53 -17.88 0.88
CA ASP A 342 18.27 -16.63 0.69
C ASP A 342 19.46 -16.78 -0.29
N ASN A 343 20.25 -15.71 -0.43
CA ASN A 343 21.43 -15.68 -1.30
C ASN A 343 22.62 -16.52 -0.78
N ARG A 344 22.58 -16.98 0.48
CA ARG A 344 23.58 -17.91 1.04
C ARG A 344 23.23 -19.37 0.74
N GLY A 345 22.05 -19.61 0.14
CA GLY A 345 21.52 -20.96 -0.08
C GLY A 345 20.91 -21.58 1.19
N VAL A 346 20.63 -20.77 2.22
CA VAL A 346 20.05 -21.23 3.47
C VAL A 346 18.53 -21.07 3.41
N ALA A 347 17.80 -22.11 3.82
CA ALA A 347 16.35 -22.04 3.99
C ALA A 347 16.02 -21.20 5.25
N VAL A 348 15.83 -19.89 5.04
CA VAL A 348 15.44 -18.94 6.09
C VAL A 348 13.97 -19.13 6.51
N PHE A 349 13.17 -19.84 5.72
CA PHE A 349 11.88 -20.38 6.14
C PHE A 349 11.68 -21.79 5.60
N ASP A 350 11.22 -22.69 6.46
CA ASP A 350 10.63 -23.98 6.08
C ASP A 350 9.55 -24.28 7.11
N GLY A 351 8.29 -24.20 6.69
CA GLY A 351 7.18 -24.38 7.62
C GLY A 351 5.82 -24.33 6.94
N VAL A 352 4.79 -24.63 7.73
CA VAL A 352 3.39 -24.61 7.28
C VAL A 352 2.81 -23.22 7.49
N LEU A 353 2.38 -22.59 6.40
CA LEU A 353 1.58 -21.37 6.40
C LEU A 353 0.09 -21.73 6.41
N ARG A 354 -0.70 -21.04 7.24
CA ARG A 354 -2.14 -21.29 7.41
C ARG A 354 -2.96 -20.07 7.04
N ARG A 355 -4.27 -20.27 6.83
CA ARG A 355 -5.23 -19.19 6.62
C ARG A 355 -5.03 -18.07 7.64
N GLY A 356 -4.95 -16.85 7.14
CA GLY A 356 -4.92 -15.66 7.95
C GLY A 356 -3.54 -15.22 8.45
N GLN A 357 -2.46 -15.90 8.08
CA GLN A 357 -1.09 -15.51 8.40
C GLN A 357 -0.42 -14.89 7.17
N PRO A 358 0.03 -13.62 7.23
CA PRO A 358 0.93 -13.08 6.23
C PRO A 358 2.34 -13.69 6.36
N LEU A 359 3.03 -13.88 5.24
CA LEU A 359 4.46 -14.16 5.19
C LEU A 359 5.12 -13.17 4.24
N VAL A 360 6.13 -12.46 4.75
CA VAL A 360 6.98 -11.59 3.93
C VAL A 360 8.04 -12.45 3.26
N VAL A 361 8.15 -12.38 1.95
CA VAL A 361 9.23 -12.99 1.16
C VAL A 361 10.04 -11.88 0.52
N PRO A 362 11.33 -11.77 0.83
CA PRO A 362 12.12 -10.69 0.28
C PRO A 362 12.37 -10.84 -1.23
N GLN A 363 12.64 -9.72 -1.91
CA GLN A 363 13.01 -9.72 -3.32
C GLN A 363 14.18 -10.67 -3.58
N TYR A 364 14.13 -11.41 -4.69
CA TYR A 364 15.10 -12.44 -5.11
C TYR A 364 15.18 -13.71 -4.25
N TYR A 365 14.54 -13.77 -3.09
CA TYR A 365 14.51 -15.02 -2.32
C TYR A 365 13.74 -16.08 -3.10
N VAL A 366 14.25 -17.31 -3.08
CA VAL A 366 13.69 -18.42 -3.87
C VAL A 366 12.63 -19.13 -3.04
N VAL A 367 11.47 -19.37 -3.65
CA VAL A 367 10.29 -19.93 -2.99
C VAL A 367 9.91 -21.26 -3.64
N ILE A 368 9.60 -22.25 -2.80
CA ILE A 368 8.84 -23.45 -3.17
C ILE A 368 7.59 -23.52 -2.30
N VAL A 369 6.47 -23.86 -2.91
CA VAL A 369 5.19 -24.04 -2.22
C VAL A 369 4.62 -25.41 -2.50
N GLU A 370 4.31 -26.14 -1.43
CA GLU A 370 3.65 -27.45 -1.46
C GLU A 370 2.26 -27.33 -0.84
N ALA A 371 1.25 -27.63 -1.63
CA ALA A 371 -0.13 -27.62 -1.18
C ALA A 371 -0.40 -28.79 -0.23
N GLY A 372 -1.12 -28.51 0.86
CA GLY A 372 -1.62 -29.56 1.75
C GLY A 372 -2.67 -30.45 1.07
N LYS A 373 -3.19 -31.41 1.85
CA LYS A 373 -4.20 -32.39 1.38
C LYS A 373 -5.50 -31.77 0.89
N ASP A 374 -5.84 -30.58 1.36
CA ASP A 374 -7.07 -29.87 1.00
C ASP A 374 -6.86 -28.78 -0.06
N GLY A 375 -5.62 -28.64 -0.57
CA GLY A 375 -5.23 -27.49 -1.38
C GLY A 375 -5.18 -26.20 -0.54
N PHE A 376 -4.99 -25.06 -1.21
CA PHE A 376 -5.07 -23.75 -0.59
C PHE A 376 -5.39 -22.65 -1.60
N GLU A 377 -5.91 -21.53 -1.08
CA GLU A 377 -6.13 -20.29 -1.83
C GLU A 377 -5.30 -19.19 -1.18
N PHE A 378 -4.71 -18.33 -2.01
CA PHE A 378 -3.84 -17.26 -1.55
C PHE A 378 -4.01 -15.98 -2.34
N ILE A 379 -3.59 -14.89 -1.72
CA ILE A 379 -3.18 -13.67 -2.39
C ILE A 379 -1.72 -13.38 -2.08
N ALA A 380 -1.06 -12.64 -2.96
CA ALA A 380 0.28 -12.12 -2.72
C ALA A 380 0.36 -10.66 -3.18
N PHE A 381 0.51 -9.75 -2.23
CA PHE A 381 0.81 -8.36 -2.53
C PHE A 381 2.28 -8.24 -2.93
N LYS A 382 2.57 -7.40 -3.93
CA LYS A 382 3.93 -7.17 -4.42
C LYS A 382 4.25 -5.68 -4.37
N THR A 383 5.41 -5.31 -3.84
CA THR A 383 5.82 -3.92 -3.61
C THR A 383 6.30 -3.20 -4.88
N ASN A 384 5.72 -3.55 -6.03
CA ASN A 384 5.96 -2.94 -7.32
C ASN A 384 4.72 -3.18 -8.16
N ALA A 385 4.29 -2.18 -8.94
CA ALA A 385 3.14 -2.30 -9.83
C ALA A 385 3.33 -3.31 -10.96
N ASN A 386 4.58 -3.54 -11.37
CA ASN A 386 4.93 -4.38 -12.53
C ASN A 386 6.08 -5.35 -12.18
N PRO A 387 5.85 -6.32 -11.27
CA PRO A 387 6.86 -7.28 -10.87
C PRO A 387 7.07 -8.34 -11.96
N VAL A 388 8.23 -8.99 -11.93
CA VAL A 388 8.53 -10.12 -12.84
C VAL A 388 8.80 -11.36 -12.00
N ILE A 389 8.06 -12.44 -12.25
CA ILE A 389 8.29 -13.75 -11.64
C ILE A 389 9.19 -14.55 -12.57
N SER A 390 10.27 -15.12 -12.04
CA SER A 390 11.14 -16.02 -12.76
C SER A 390 11.09 -17.41 -12.14
N TYR A 391 10.76 -18.41 -12.95
CA TYR A 391 10.76 -19.81 -12.56
C TYR A 391 12.13 -20.43 -12.82
N ILE A 392 12.60 -21.28 -11.91
CA ILE A 392 13.89 -21.94 -12.00
C ILE A 392 13.78 -23.25 -12.79
N ALA A 393 12.68 -24.00 -12.63
CA ALA A 393 12.45 -25.26 -13.33
C ALA A 393 11.13 -25.27 -14.15
N GLY A 394 11.06 -26.13 -15.17
CA GLY A 394 9.90 -26.26 -16.07
C GLY A 394 10.13 -25.67 -17.45
N ARG A 395 9.13 -25.77 -18.33
CA ARG A 395 9.27 -25.45 -19.76
C ARG A 395 9.65 -23.99 -20.07
N VAL A 396 9.28 -23.06 -19.20
CA VAL A 396 9.60 -21.62 -19.34
C VAL A 396 10.35 -21.21 -18.07
N SER A 397 11.61 -21.61 -17.98
CA SER A 397 12.40 -21.46 -16.75
C SER A 397 13.89 -21.26 -17.02
N VAL A 398 14.59 -20.70 -16.03
CA VAL A 398 16.04 -20.43 -16.12
C VAL A 398 16.85 -21.68 -16.47
N LEU A 399 16.59 -22.82 -15.82
CA LEU A 399 17.32 -24.06 -16.13
C LEU A 399 16.99 -24.57 -17.54
N HIS A 400 15.75 -24.42 -17.99
CA HIS A 400 15.38 -24.82 -19.35
C HIS A 400 16.07 -23.97 -20.42
N ASP A 401 16.36 -22.69 -20.14
CA ASP A 401 16.99 -21.78 -21.09
C ASP A 401 18.53 -21.89 -21.12
N LEU A 402 19.18 -22.40 -20.07
CA LEU A 402 20.63 -22.63 -20.03
C LEU A 402 21.07 -23.74 -20.99
N SER A 403 22.23 -23.64 -21.63
CA SER A 403 22.73 -24.73 -22.49
C SER A 403 23.00 -26.01 -21.69
N VAL A 404 22.81 -27.17 -22.31
CA VAL A 404 23.07 -28.49 -21.69
C VAL A 404 24.51 -28.57 -21.19
N ASP A 405 25.47 -28.05 -21.97
CA ASP A 405 26.89 -28.05 -21.62
C ASP A 405 27.20 -27.20 -20.39
N VAL A 406 26.52 -26.05 -20.23
CA VAL A 406 26.68 -25.20 -19.02
C VAL A 406 26.17 -25.93 -17.78
N ILE A 407 25.01 -26.59 -17.85
CA ILE A 407 24.46 -27.37 -16.72
C ILE A 407 25.37 -28.56 -16.41
N ALA A 408 25.79 -29.31 -17.43
CA ALA A 408 26.68 -30.46 -17.26
C ALA A 408 28.00 -30.07 -16.59
N ALA A 409 28.63 -28.98 -17.03
CA ALA A 409 29.84 -28.46 -16.43
C ALA A 409 29.62 -27.89 -15.03
N ALA A 410 28.55 -27.12 -14.81
CA ALA A 410 28.27 -26.46 -13.53
C ALA A 410 27.98 -27.46 -12.39
N TYR A 411 27.31 -28.57 -12.70
CA TYR A 411 26.97 -29.59 -11.72
C TYR A 411 27.88 -30.82 -11.75
N ASN A 412 28.88 -30.84 -12.64
CA ASN A 412 29.78 -31.98 -12.85
C ASN A 412 29.01 -33.29 -13.12
N ILE A 413 28.09 -33.26 -14.09
CA ILE A 413 27.23 -34.37 -14.49
C ILE A 413 27.31 -34.64 -15.99
N SER A 414 26.78 -35.77 -16.45
CA SER A 414 26.68 -36.08 -17.88
C SER A 414 25.69 -35.16 -18.60
N LYS A 415 25.86 -35.00 -19.92
CA LYS A 415 24.89 -34.26 -20.76
C LYS A 415 23.48 -34.85 -20.67
N TYR A 416 23.38 -36.18 -20.58
CA TYR A 416 22.11 -36.87 -20.41
C TYR A 416 21.41 -36.50 -19.10
N GLU A 417 22.14 -36.40 -17.98
CA GLU A 417 21.59 -35.95 -16.70
C GLU A 417 21.20 -34.47 -16.74
N ALA A 418 21.99 -33.63 -17.41
CA ALA A 418 21.68 -32.22 -17.60
C ALA A 418 20.38 -32.02 -18.41
N GLU A 419 20.16 -32.79 -19.49
CA GLU A 419 18.89 -32.82 -20.23
C GLU A 419 17.72 -33.24 -19.33
N ARG A 420 17.92 -34.24 -18.45
CA ARG A 420 16.89 -34.63 -17.48
C ARG A 420 16.56 -33.53 -16.47
N ILE A 421 17.53 -32.73 -16.04
CA ILE A 421 17.28 -31.57 -15.16
C ILE A 421 16.44 -30.52 -15.89
N LYS A 422 16.74 -30.26 -17.17
CA LYS A 422 15.99 -29.30 -18.01
C LYS A 422 14.55 -29.73 -18.26
N ASP A 423 14.34 -31.00 -18.58
CA ASP A 423 13.08 -31.51 -19.12
C ASP A 423 12.29 -32.39 -18.13
N GLY A 424 12.81 -32.53 -16.90
CA GLY A 424 12.17 -33.33 -15.84
C GLY A 424 10.76 -32.84 -15.49
N ARG A 425 10.49 -31.54 -15.70
CA ARG A 425 9.16 -30.95 -15.54
C ARG A 425 8.63 -30.44 -16.88
N ARG A 426 7.71 -31.20 -17.49
CA ARG A 426 7.20 -30.94 -18.85
C ARG A 426 6.09 -29.90 -18.96
N TRP A 427 5.57 -29.40 -17.84
CA TRP A 427 4.47 -28.43 -17.80
C TRP A 427 4.95 -27.04 -17.35
N ALA A 428 4.29 -25.98 -17.84
CA ALA A 428 4.53 -24.61 -17.41
C ALA A 428 3.95 -24.40 -16.01
N ALA A 429 4.70 -23.67 -15.16
CA ALA A 429 4.41 -23.44 -13.74
C ALA A 429 2.91 -23.23 -13.46
N LEU A 430 2.41 -23.93 -12.43
CA LEU A 430 1.00 -24.05 -12.08
C LEU A 430 0.33 -22.68 -11.93
#